data_AF-A0A521DHX6-F1
#
_entry.id   AF-A0A521DHX6-F1
#
_cell.length_a   1.000
_cell.length_b   1.000
_cell.length_c   1.000
_cell.angle_alpha   90.00
_cell.angle_beta   90.00
_cell.angle_gamma   90.00
#
_symmetry.space_group_name_H-M   'P 1'
#
loop_
_entity.id
_entity.type
_entity.pdbx_description
1 polymer ?
#
loop_
_entity_poly.entity_id
_entity_poly.type
_entity_poly.pdbx_seq_one_letter_code
_entity_poly.pdbx_strand_id
1 'polypeptide(L)'
;MQNNTLQQYKNAIRKKYEIEKEGKYFDYLYKPSRGKLRDLCWLIFENNPTKEDLNVFSNLLGLDFDHTKKNKFKEKKDKFRPIETFFKGETDPSNIDAINMAAILVDFELRPFKKFYENSKTEKAKPIERMEKVKAVFEKKSAEKKSKKRSFFLDFKSLFF
;
A
#
# COMPACT_ATOMS: atom_id res chain seq x y z
N MET A 1 -17.68 -19.28 -12.94
CA MET A 1 -16.26 -18.91 -12.81
C MET A 1 -16.11 -17.54 -12.12
N GLN A 2 -16.29 -17.44 -10.79
CA GLN A 2 -16.10 -16.18 -10.03
C GLN A 2 -14.86 -16.18 -9.12
N ASN A 3 -14.13 -17.28 -9.03
CA ASN A 3 -12.99 -17.43 -8.11
C ASN A 3 -11.72 -16.64 -8.52
N ASN A 4 -11.69 -16.05 -9.71
CA ASN A 4 -10.48 -15.40 -10.21
C ASN A 4 -10.23 -14.03 -9.56
N THR A 5 -11.27 -13.21 -9.33
CA THR A 5 -11.03 -11.82 -8.87
C THR A 5 -10.50 -11.73 -7.44
N LEU A 6 -10.94 -12.61 -6.52
CA LEU A 6 -10.39 -12.64 -5.16
C LEU A 6 -8.94 -13.12 -5.16
N GLN A 7 -8.63 -14.13 -5.98
CA GLN A 7 -7.25 -14.61 -6.13
C GLN A 7 -6.35 -13.56 -6.77
N GLN A 8 -6.85 -12.79 -7.75
CA GLN A 8 -6.15 -11.64 -8.32
C GLN A 8 -5.87 -10.56 -7.27
N TYR A 9 -6.84 -10.26 -6.41
CA TYR A 9 -6.66 -9.30 -5.31
C TYR A 9 -5.57 -9.75 -4.35
N LYS A 10 -5.63 -11.00 -3.90
CA LYS A 10 -4.59 -11.62 -3.04
C LYS A 10 -3.21 -11.55 -3.69
N ASN A 11 -3.11 -11.89 -4.97
CA ASN A 11 -1.85 -11.84 -5.71
C ASN A 11 -1.33 -10.41 -5.88
N ALA A 12 -2.20 -9.43 -6.09
CA ALA A 12 -1.83 -8.02 -6.16
C ALA A 12 -1.26 -7.51 -4.83
N ILE A 13 -1.88 -7.89 -3.71
CA ILE A 13 -1.39 -7.56 -2.37
C ILE A 13 -0.02 -8.20 -2.12
N ARG A 14 0.17 -9.48 -2.48
CA ARG A 14 1.49 -10.15 -2.34
C ARG A 14 2.57 -9.43 -3.16
N LYS A 15 2.28 -9.06 -4.41
CA LYS A 15 3.23 -8.29 -5.22
C LYS A 15 3.59 -6.94 -4.59
N LYS A 16 2.61 -6.24 -4.01
CA LYS A 16 2.86 -4.98 -3.29
C LYS A 16 3.67 -5.21 -2.02
N TYR A 17 3.37 -6.27 -1.27
CA TYR A 17 4.13 -6.69 -0.09
C TYR A 17 5.61 -6.93 -0.43
N GLU A 18 5.92 -7.63 -1.52
CA GLU A 18 7.30 -7.89 -1.93
C GLU A 18 8.11 -6.61 -2.21
N ILE A 19 7.43 -5.53 -2.62
CA ILE A 19 8.05 -4.21 -2.84
C ILE A 19 8.19 -3.47 -1.50
N GLU A 20 7.12 -3.44 -0.70
CA GLU A 20 7.09 -2.69 0.56
C GLU A 20 7.88 -3.34 1.70
N LYS A 21 8.18 -4.64 1.61
CA LYS A 21 9.03 -5.31 2.61
C LYS A 21 10.43 -4.70 2.68
N GLU A 22 10.89 -4.04 1.61
CA GLU A 22 12.16 -3.30 1.49
C GLU A 22 11.98 -1.79 1.65
N GLY A 23 10.76 -1.33 1.93
CA GLY A 23 10.37 0.07 1.96
C GLY A 23 10.35 0.68 3.37
N LYS A 24 9.44 1.63 3.57
CA LYS A 24 9.34 2.47 4.78
C LYS A 24 9.21 1.66 6.08
N TYR A 25 8.51 0.53 6.03
CA TYR A 25 8.22 -0.30 7.20
C TYR A 25 9.04 -1.61 7.21
N PHE A 26 10.25 -1.59 6.65
CA PHE A 26 11.18 -2.73 6.59
C PHE A 26 11.27 -3.50 7.92
N ASP A 27 11.46 -2.79 9.04
CA ASP A 27 11.61 -3.40 10.37
C ASP A 27 10.44 -4.31 10.77
N TYR A 28 9.24 -3.99 10.27
CA TYR A 28 8.02 -4.73 10.53
C TYR A 28 7.75 -5.80 9.48
N LEU A 29 8.01 -5.50 8.21
CA LEU A 29 7.60 -6.33 7.06
C LEU A 29 8.66 -7.32 6.57
N TYR A 30 9.97 -7.08 6.78
CA TYR A 30 11.02 -8.00 6.32
C TYR A 30 10.93 -9.40 6.97
N LYS A 31 10.63 -9.42 8.27
CA LYS A 31 10.34 -10.64 9.05
C LYS A 31 9.06 -10.40 9.85
N PRO A 32 7.89 -10.57 9.21
CA PRO A 32 6.61 -10.25 9.84
C PRO A 32 6.34 -11.24 10.97
N SER A 33 5.96 -10.71 12.12
CA SER A 33 5.45 -11.48 13.25
C SER A 33 4.11 -10.88 13.67
N ARG A 34 3.27 -11.67 14.35
CA ARG A 34 1.95 -11.17 14.84
C ARG A 34 2.07 -9.88 15.65
N GLY A 35 3.12 -9.76 16.46
CA GLY A 35 3.40 -8.56 17.23
C GLY A 35 3.79 -7.38 16.34
N LYS A 36 4.71 -7.59 15.40
CA LYS A 36 5.15 -6.55 14.46
C LYS A 36 4.01 -6.05 13.58
N LEU A 37 3.20 -6.95 13.03
CA LEU A 37 2.04 -6.58 12.20
C LEU A 37 0.99 -5.81 12.99
N ARG A 38 0.76 -6.21 14.25
CA ARG A 38 -0.12 -5.48 15.17
C ARG A 38 0.41 -4.07 15.42
N ASP A 39 1.69 -3.93 15.75
CA ASP A 39 2.28 -2.64 16.09
C ASP A 39 2.34 -1.72 14.86
N LEU A 40 2.61 -2.28 13.67
CA LEU A 40 2.51 -1.57 12.39
C LEU A 40 1.08 -1.12 12.10
N CYS A 41 0.09 -1.98 12.35
CA CYS A 41 -1.33 -1.62 12.20
C CYS A 41 -1.65 -0.41 13.08
N TRP A 42 -1.26 -0.43 14.36
CA TRP A 42 -1.45 0.74 15.23
C TRP A 42 -0.83 2.01 14.65
N LEU A 43 0.42 1.93 14.19
CA LEU A 43 1.14 3.08 13.63
C LEU A 43 0.46 3.66 12.38
N ILE A 44 -0.08 2.81 11.51
CA ILE A 44 -0.79 3.26 10.30
C ILE A 44 -2.08 4.00 10.69
N PHE A 45 -2.85 3.43 11.62
CA PHE A 45 -4.12 4.02 12.06
C PHE A 45 -3.94 5.25 12.95
N GLU A 46 -2.76 5.46 13.53
CA GLU A 46 -2.43 6.67 14.28
C GLU A 46 -2.15 7.87 13.36
N ASN A 47 -1.73 7.64 12.11
CA ASN A 47 -1.25 8.67 11.18
C ASN A 47 -2.31 9.22 10.19
N ASN A 48 -3.61 9.00 10.46
CA ASN A 48 -4.80 9.27 9.62
C ASN A 48 -5.28 8.09 8.75
N PRO A 49 -6.18 7.23 9.30
CA PRO A 49 -6.83 6.18 8.53
C PRO A 49 -8.00 6.73 7.72
N THR A 50 -8.30 6.10 6.59
CA THR A 50 -9.54 6.39 5.86
C THR A 50 -10.76 5.79 6.56
N LYS A 51 -11.97 6.29 6.27
CA LYS A 51 -13.21 5.74 6.87
C LYS A 51 -13.40 4.27 6.51
N GLU A 52 -13.01 3.89 5.29
CA GLU A 52 -13.03 2.53 4.81
C GLU A 52 -12.05 1.64 5.58
N ASP A 53 -10.83 2.15 5.85
CA ASP A 53 -9.83 1.43 6.62
C ASP A 53 -10.29 1.22 8.08
N LEU A 54 -10.94 2.22 8.68
CA LEU A 54 -11.54 2.12 10.02
C LEU A 54 -12.62 1.02 10.10
N ASN A 55 -13.44 0.90 9.06
CA ASN A 55 -14.45 -0.16 9.00
C ASN A 55 -13.80 -1.56 8.92
N VAL A 56 -12.74 -1.72 8.11
CA VAL A 56 -11.99 -2.99 8.04
C VAL A 56 -11.36 -3.33 9.38
N PHE A 57 -10.80 -2.34 10.08
CA PHE A 57 -10.23 -2.51 11.41
C PHE A 57 -11.28 -3.01 12.41
N SER A 58 -12.43 -2.34 12.46
CA SER A 58 -13.51 -2.69 13.39
C SER A 58 -14.07 -4.09 13.09
N ASN A 59 -14.24 -4.45 11.82
CA ASN A 59 -14.70 -5.79 11.42
C ASN A 59 -13.72 -6.91 11.83
N LEU A 60 -12.41 -6.71 11.65
CA LEU A 60 -11.42 -7.75 11.95
C LEU A 60 -11.23 -7.94 13.46
N LEU A 61 -11.18 -6.82 14.21
CA LEU A 61 -10.81 -6.81 15.63
C LEU A 61 -12.02 -6.84 16.56
N GLY A 62 -13.21 -6.52 16.04
CA GLY A 62 -14.45 -6.40 16.79
C GLY A 62 -14.46 -5.20 17.74
N LEU A 63 -13.72 -4.14 17.41
CA LEU A 63 -13.60 -2.93 18.23
C LEU A 63 -13.27 -1.71 17.37
N ASP A 64 -13.84 -0.57 17.73
CA ASP A 64 -13.56 0.68 17.05
C ASP A 64 -12.17 1.21 17.44
N PHE A 65 -11.51 1.83 16.47
CA PHE A 65 -10.20 2.42 16.70
C PHE A 65 -10.33 3.61 17.65
N ASP A 66 -9.64 3.51 18.78
CA ASP A 66 -9.69 4.48 19.86
C ASP A 66 -8.31 4.52 20.52
N HIS A 67 -7.68 5.69 20.50
CA HIS A 67 -6.34 5.90 21.06
C HIS A 67 -6.27 5.53 22.54
N THR A 68 -7.38 5.64 23.28
CA THR A 68 -7.46 5.29 24.71
C THR A 68 -7.49 3.78 24.95
N LYS A 69 -7.88 2.98 23.94
CA LYS A 69 -8.09 1.53 24.04
C LYS A 69 -6.89 0.71 23.56
N LYS A 70 -5.68 1.29 23.54
CA LYS A 70 -4.44 0.61 23.12
C LYS A 70 -4.19 -0.72 23.84
N ASN A 71 -4.58 -0.83 25.11
CA ASN A 71 -4.47 -2.08 25.87
C ASN A 71 -5.37 -3.20 25.32
N LYS A 72 -6.63 -2.89 24.99
CA LYS A 72 -7.56 -3.85 24.37
C LYS A 72 -7.05 -4.30 22.99
N PHE A 73 -6.40 -3.41 22.27
CA PHE A 73 -5.79 -3.73 20.99
C PHE A 73 -4.60 -4.72 21.12
N LYS A 74 -3.78 -4.57 22.17
CA LYS A 74 -2.65 -5.49 22.42
C LYS A 74 -3.09 -6.96 22.57
N GLU A 75 -4.27 -7.19 23.13
CA GLU A 75 -4.88 -8.51 23.32
C GLU A 75 -5.31 -9.18 22.00
N LYS A 76 -5.55 -8.41 20.93
CA LYS A 76 -6.02 -8.94 19.64
C LYS A 76 -4.91 -9.49 18.74
N LYS A 77 -3.74 -9.81 19.30
CA LYS A 77 -2.56 -10.34 18.57
C LYS A 77 -2.90 -11.55 17.69
N ASP A 78 -3.80 -12.42 18.14
CA ASP A 78 -4.17 -13.64 17.40
C ASP A 78 -4.91 -13.37 16.09
N LYS A 79 -5.58 -12.22 15.97
CA LYS A 79 -6.26 -11.80 14.73
C LYS A 79 -5.30 -11.51 13.58
N PHE A 80 -4.02 -11.28 13.89
CA PHE A 80 -2.95 -11.06 12.90
C PHE A 80 -2.28 -12.35 12.42
N ARG A 81 -2.58 -13.51 13.02
CA ARG A 81 -2.08 -14.82 12.56
C ARG A 81 -2.35 -15.08 11.06
N PRO A 82 -3.60 -14.94 10.54
CA PRO A 82 -3.87 -15.20 9.12
C PRO A 82 -3.15 -14.23 8.18
N ILE A 83 -2.80 -13.03 8.65
CA ILE A 83 -2.07 -12.02 7.87
C ILE A 83 -0.58 -12.36 7.82
N GLU A 84 -0.02 -12.77 8.96
CA GLU A 84 1.36 -13.26 9.05
C GLU A 84 1.60 -14.42 8.08
N THR A 85 0.78 -15.46 8.18
CA THR A 85 0.93 -16.67 7.35
C THR A 85 0.63 -16.39 5.87
N PHE A 86 -0.20 -15.38 5.58
CA PHE A 86 -0.44 -14.90 4.21
C PHE A 86 0.79 -14.22 3.61
N PHE A 87 1.45 -13.35 4.35
CA PHE A 87 2.68 -12.67 3.90
C PHE A 87 3.87 -13.62 3.77
N LYS A 88 3.95 -14.66 4.60
CA LYS A 88 4.95 -15.73 4.46
C LYS A 88 4.65 -16.71 3.33
N GLY A 89 3.45 -16.65 2.74
CA GLY A 89 3.02 -17.58 1.70
C GLY A 89 2.67 -18.99 2.21
N GLU A 90 2.57 -19.18 3.52
CA GLU A 90 2.26 -20.48 4.15
C GLU A 90 0.79 -20.86 3.99
N THR A 91 -0.11 -19.87 4.05
CA THR A 91 -1.56 -20.11 3.97
C THR A 91 -2.24 -19.09 3.08
N ASP A 92 -3.37 -19.49 2.50
CA ASP A 92 -4.26 -18.57 1.81
C ASP A 92 -5.53 -18.31 2.66
N PRO A 93 -5.66 -17.14 3.32
CA PRO A 93 -6.79 -16.87 4.20
C PRO A 93 -8.09 -16.74 3.41
N SER A 94 -9.16 -17.35 3.92
CA SER A 94 -10.53 -17.18 3.37
C SER A 94 -11.24 -15.94 3.92
N ASN A 95 -10.75 -15.39 5.04
CA ASN A 95 -11.35 -14.21 5.67
C ASN A 95 -11.01 -12.93 4.88
N ILE A 96 -12.04 -12.31 4.31
CA ILE A 96 -11.94 -11.08 3.51
C ILE A 96 -11.41 -9.91 4.34
N ASP A 97 -11.78 -9.81 5.62
CA ASP A 97 -11.31 -8.73 6.50
C ASP A 97 -9.81 -8.85 6.77
N ALA A 98 -9.30 -10.08 6.95
CA ALA A 98 -7.87 -10.31 7.09
C ALA A 98 -7.10 -9.94 5.81
N ILE A 99 -7.66 -10.23 4.62
CA ILE A 99 -7.07 -9.86 3.33
C ILE A 99 -7.09 -8.33 3.15
N ASN A 100 -8.19 -7.67 3.48
CA ASN A 100 -8.29 -6.21 3.42
C ASN A 100 -7.33 -5.55 4.40
N MET A 101 -7.16 -6.11 5.60
CA MET A 101 -6.16 -5.63 6.55
C MET A 101 -4.74 -5.83 6.02
N ALA A 102 -4.45 -6.95 5.37
CA ALA A 102 -3.17 -7.14 4.69
C ALA A 102 -2.92 -6.05 3.63
N ALA A 103 -3.96 -5.68 2.87
CA ALA A 103 -3.87 -4.60 1.87
C ALA A 103 -3.55 -3.23 2.50
N ILE A 104 -4.08 -2.94 3.70
CA ILE A 104 -3.80 -1.70 4.45
C ILE A 104 -2.35 -1.68 4.93
N LEU A 105 -1.85 -2.80 5.47
CA LEU A 105 -0.48 -2.88 6.00
C LEU A 105 0.61 -2.66 4.94
N VAL A 106 0.31 -2.94 3.67
CA VAL A 106 1.22 -2.74 2.54
C VAL A 106 0.86 -1.52 1.70
N ASP A 107 -0.02 -0.66 2.21
CA ASP A 107 -0.51 0.54 1.54
C ASP A 107 -0.98 0.30 0.08
N PHE A 108 -1.78 -0.74 -0.13
CA PHE A 108 -2.37 -1.04 -1.44
C PHE A 108 -3.63 -0.21 -1.70
N GLU A 109 -3.61 0.75 -2.63
CA GLU A 109 -4.66 1.77 -2.81
C GLU A 109 -6.06 1.25 -3.22
N LEU A 110 -6.11 0.12 -3.94
CA LEU A 110 -7.37 -0.50 -4.38
C LEU A 110 -7.99 -1.35 -3.27
N ARG A 111 -8.16 -0.74 -2.09
CA ARG A 111 -8.77 -1.32 -0.89
C ARG A 111 -10.07 -0.58 -0.53
N PRO A 112 -11.07 -1.26 0.08
CA PRO A 112 -11.18 -2.70 0.32
C PRO A 112 -11.58 -3.50 -0.94
N PHE A 113 -11.70 -4.83 -0.85
CA PHE A 113 -11.98 -5.74 -1.98
C PHE A 113 -13.12 -5.29 -2.92
N LYS A 114 -14.18 -4.68 -2.39
CA LYS A 114 -15.29 -4.13 -3.20
C LYS A 114 -14.78 -3.13 -4.26
N LYS A 115 -13.88 -2.22 -3.87
CA LYS A 115 -13.26 -1.22 -4.76
C LYS A 115 -12.40 -1.90 -5.83
N PHE A 116 -11.64 -2.94 -5.45
CA PHE A 116 -10.87 -3.73 -6.40
C PHE A 116 -11.77 -4.46 -7.40
N TYR A 117 -12.86 -5.06 -6.93
CA TYR A 117 -13.81 -5.80 -7.75
C TYR A 117 -14.50 -4.88 -8.76
N GLU A 118 -14.94 -3.70 -8.35
CA GLU A 118 -15.53 -2.69 -9.25
C GLU A 118 -14.53 -2.20 -10.30
N ASN A 119 -13.28 -1.93 -9.89
CA ASN A 119 -12.22 -1.54 -10.82
C ASN A 119 -11.89 -2.67 -11.81
N SER A 120 -11.91 -3.94 -11.38
CA SER A 120 -11.67 -5.09 -12.25
C SER A 120 -12.75 -5.27 -13.32
N LYS A 121 -13.99 -4.82 -13.04
CA LYS A 121 -15.07 -4.79 -14.04
C LYS A 121 -14.89 -3.65 -15.04
N THR A 122 -14.41 -2.50 -14.58
CA THR A 122 -14.23 -1.30 -15.44
C THR A 122 -12.93 -1.34 -16.24
N GLU A 123 -11.85 -1.95 -15.74
CA GLU A 123 -10.61 -2.14 -16.51
C GLU A 123 -10.76 -3.17 -17.63
N LYS A 124 -11.65 -4.17 -17.47
CA LYS A 124 -12.08 -5.02 -18.60
C LYS A 124 -12.82 -4.23 -19.69
N ALA A 125 -13.26 -3.00 -19.41
CA ALA A 125 -13.91 -2.09 -20.35
C ALA A 125 -13.02 -0.93 -20.81
N LYS A 126 -11.75 -0.84 -20.36
CA LYS A 126 -10.83 0.21 -20.78
C LYS A 126 -9.49 -0.37 -21.22
N PRO A 127 -9.25 -0.51 -22.54
CA PRO A 127 -7.90 -0.76 -23.02
C PRO A 127 -7.04 0.48 -22.76
N ILE A 128 -5.91 0.28 -22.08
CA ILE A 128 -4.65 0.98 -22.35
C ILE A 128 -4.71 2.53 -22.33
N GLU A 129 -4.85 3.17 -21.15
CA GLU A 129 -4.55 4.62 -21.05
C GLU A 129 -3.69 5.01 -19.84
N ARG A 130 -3.39 4.09 -18.90
CA ARG A 130 -2.59 4.45 -17.71
C ARG A 130 -1.09 4.35 -17.88
N MET A 131 -0.57 3.63 -18.88
CA MET A 131 0.88 3.55 -19.12
C MET A 131 1.47 4.76 -19.86
N GLU A 132 0.66 5.52 -20.62
CA GLU A 132 1.17 6.70 -21.35
C GLU A 132 1.39 7.92 -20.46
N LYS A 133 0.57 8.10 -19.40
CA LYS A 133 0.72 9.23 -18.48
C LYS A 133 2.01 9.18 -17.65
N VAL A 134 2.54 7.99 -17.36
CA VAL A 134 3.81 7.85 -16.60
C VAL A 134 5.02 8.16 -17.49
N LYS A 135 4.99 7.78 -18.78
CA LYS A 135 6.06 8.13 -19.74
C LYS A 135 6.06 9.62 -20.08
N ALA A 136 4.90 10.23 -20.30
CA ALA A 136 4.78 11.66 -20.63
C ALA A 136 5.26 12.60 -19.49
N VAL A 137 5.15 12.17 -18.22
CA VAL A 137 5.67 12.95 -17.08
C VAL A 137 7.19 12.82 -16.94
N PHE A 138 7.77 11.68 -17.34
CA PHE A 138 9.21 11.46 -17.24
C PHE A 138 10.00 12.23 -18.32
N GLU A 139 9.43 12.40 -19.52
CA GLU A 139 10.05 13.21 -20.58
C GLU A 139 10.00 14.73 -20.30
N LYS A 140 8.96 15.22 -19.63
CA LYS A 140 8.89 16.66 -19.30
C LYS A 140 9.91 17.09 -18.22
N LYS A 141 10.30 16.19 -17.32
CA LYS A 141 11.28 16.52 -16.24
C LYS A 141 12.73 16.52 -16.71
N SER A 142 13.07 15.90 -17.84
CA SER A 142 14.45 15.89 -18.37
C SER A 142 14.78 17.11 -19.24
N ALA A 143 13.77 17.82 -19.77
CA ALA A 143 13.98 19.04 -20.55
C ALA A 143 14.30 20.28 -19.69
N GLU A 144 13.73 20.38 -18.48
CA GLU A 144 13.88 21.57 -17.62
C GLU A 144 15.24 21.68 -16.89
N LYS A 145 15.96 20.56 -16.73
CA LYS A 145 17.31 20.58 -16.11
C LYS A 145 18.44 21.02 -17.05
N LYS A 146 18.20 21.10 -18.37
CA LYS A 146 19.22 21.56 -19.34
C LYS A 146 19.25 23.08 -19.57
N SER A 147 18.19 23.82 -19.27
CA SER A 147 18.18 25.28 -19.52
C SER A 147 18.90 26.09 -18.42
N LYS A 148 18.84 25.65 -17.15
CA LYS A 148 19.45 26.39 -16.02
C LYS A 148 20.98 26.31 -15.95
N LYS A 149 21.62 25.34 -16.61
CA LYS A 149 23.10 25.25 -16.67
C LYS A 149 23.72 26.12 -17.78
N ARG A 150 22.95 26.55 -18.79
CA ARG A 150 23.48 27.39 -19.88
C ARG A 150 23.50 28.88 -19.54
N SER A 151 22.58 29.37 -18.70
CA SER A 151 22.58 30.80 -18.31
C SER A 151 23.72 31.15 -17.36
N PHE A 152 24.09 30.24 -16.44
CA PHE A 152 25.18 30.50 -15.48
C PHE A 152 26.58 30.56 -16.10
N PHE A 153 26.79 29.98 -17.29
CA PHE A 153 28.11 29.93 -17.93
C PHE A 153 28.38 31.10 -18.90
N LEU A 154 27.35 31.82 -19.36
CA LEU A 154 27.55 32.99 -20.21
C LEU A 154 27.93 34.25 -19.40
N ASP A 155 27.37 34.41 -18.20
CA ASP A 155 27.61 35.61 -17.38
C ASP A 155 28.99 35.65 -16.71
N PHE A 156 29.66 34.50 -16.52
CA PHE A 156 31.00 34.47 -15.91
C PHE A 156 32.12 34.77 -16.91
N LYS A 157 31.85 34.67 -18.23
CA LYS A 157 32.87 34.85 -19.27
C LYS A 157 33.01 36.31 -19.72
N SER A 158 32.07 37.19 -19.37
CA SER A 158 32.12 38.63 -19.67
C SER A 158 32.79 39.48 -18.59
N LEU A 159 33.30 38.85 -17.51
CA LEU A 159 33.97 39.56 -16.41
C LEU A 159 35.51 39.46 -16.44
N PHE A 160 36.07 38.70 -17.38
CA PHE A 160 37.51 38.40 -17.43
C PHE A 160 38.19 38.66 -18.79
N PHE A 161 37.57 39.47 -19.65
CA PHE A 161 38.20 40.03 -20.84
C PHE A 161 37.78 41.49 -21.06
#